data_AF-A0AAE1BDE5-F1
#
_entry.id   AF-A0AAE1BDE5-F1
#
_cell.length_a   1.000
_cell.length_b   1.000
_cell.length_c   1.000
_cell.angle_alpha   90.00
_cell.angle_beta   90.00
_cell.angle_gamma   90.00
#
_symmetry.space_group_name_H-M   'P 1'
#
loop_
_entity.id
_entity.type
_entity.pdbx_description
1 polymer ?
#
loop_
_entity_poly.entity_id
_entity_poly.type
_entity_poly.pdbx_seq_one_letter_code
_entity_poly.pdbx_strand_id
1 'polypeptide(L)' 'MSDTLPIVTRVVHGQSPDSASDLTMYMMLPSDKWDNPIVSTNPAVTIQESPATDVYVRFFYWHRTSNPRTR' A
#
# COMPACT_ATOMS: atom_id res chain seq x y z
N MET A 1 9.10 -5.41 -15.18
CA MET A 1 7.93 -5.64 -14.31
C MET A 1 7.00 -4.48 -14.56
N SER A 2 5.74 -4.75 -14.93
CA SER A 2 4.73 -3.70 -15.06
C SER A 2 4.36 -3.24 -13.66
N ASP A 3 4.47 -1.95 -13.36
CA ASP A 3 4.07 -1.41 -12.06
C ASP A 3 2.56 -1.61 -11.88
N THR A 4 2.18 -2.52 -10.97
CA THR A 4 0.80 -2.78 -10.61
C THR A 4 0.36 -1.73 -9.57
N LEU A 5 -0.23 -0.66 -10.08
CA LEU A 5 -0.92 0.34 -9.26
C LEU A 5 -2.35 -0.14 -8.95
N PRO A 6 -2.90 0.15 -7.76
CA PRO A 6 -2.38 1.01 -6.69
C PRO A 6 -1.51 0.27 -5.64
N ILE A 7 -0.68 1.03 -4.92
CA ILE A 7 -0.08 0.60 -3.65
C ILE A 7 -1.09 0.91 -2.53
N VAL A 8 -1.39 -0.09 -1.69
CA VAL A 8 -2.33 0.04 -0.57
C VAL A 8 -1.57 -0.03 0.74
N THR A 9 -1.84 0.88 1.68
CA THR A 9 -1.25 0.84 3.02
C THR A 9 -2.30 0.46 4.05
N ARG A 10 -2.06 -0.62 4.78
CA ARG A 10 -2.83 -0.95 6.00
C ARG A 10 -2.17 -0.28 7.18
N VAL A 11 -2.99 0.41 7.96
CA VAL A 11 -2.59 1.06 9.21
C VAL A 11 -3.26 0.33 10.35
N VAL A 12 -2.46 -0.16 11.30
CA VAL A 12 -2.95 -0.69 12.57
C VAL A 12 -2.50 0.25 13.67
N HIS A 13 -3.45 0.96 14.28
CA HIS A 13 -3.14 1.89 15.36
C HIS A 13 -2.83 1.16 16.66
N GLY A 14 -1.86 1.67 17.40
CA GLY A 14 -1.58 1.21 18.75
C GLY A 14 -2.74 1.50 19.72
N GLN A 15 -2.78 0.78 20.83
CA GLN A 15 -3.90 0.81 21.78
C GLN A 15 -3.89 2.05 22.71
N SER A 16 -2.85 2.87 22.67
CA SER A 16 -2.74 4.10 23.47
C SER A 16 -2.38 5.29 22.60
N PRO A 17 -2.65 6.53 23.05
CA PRO A 17 -2.39 7.75 22.26
C PRO A 17 -0.95 7.89 21.77
N ASP A 18 0.01 7.38 22.55
CA ASP A 18 1.44 7.46 22.26
C ASP A 18 2.00 6.16 21.64
N SER A 19 1.18 5.13 21.48
CA SER A 19 1.62 3.89 20.86
C SER A 19 1.84 4.08 19.36
N ALA A 20 2.98 3.62 18.86
CA ALA A 20 3.27 3.61 17.44
C ALA A 20 2.21 2.82 16.65
N SER A 21 1.97 3.24 15.41
CA SER A 21 1.13 2.49 14.46
C SER A 21 1.99 1.59 13.60
N ASP A 22 1.51 0.38 13.33
CA ASP A 22 2.13 -0.52 12.38
C ASP A 22 1.60 -0.22 10.97
N LEU A 23 2.53 -0.04 10.04
CA LEU A 23 2.24 0.25 8.64
C LEU A 23 2.67 -0.93 7.79
N THR A 24 1.74 -1.52 7.05
CA THR A 24 2.03 -2.58 6.09
C THR A 24 1.65 -2.10 4.69
N MET A 25 2.59 -2.14 3.76
CA MET A 25 2.36 -1.76 2.37
C MET A 25 2.12 -3.00 1.51
N TYR A 26 1.08 -2.93 0.70
CA TYR A 26 0.66 -3.98 -0.22
C TYR A 26 0.81 -3.52 -1.66
N MET A 27 1.42 -4.38 -2.46
CA MET A 27 1.44 -4.28 -3.91
C MET A 27 0.80 -5.54 -4.47
N MET A 28 -0.11 -5.38 -5.42
CA MET A 28 -0.76 -6.51 -6.05
C MET A 28 0.22 -7.17 -7.02
N LEU A 29 0.38 -8.49 -6.93
CA LEU A 29 1.19 -9.20 -7.91
C LEU A 29 0.51 -9.13 -9.30
N PRO A 30 1.28 -9.07 -10.40
CA PRO A 30 0.76 -9.33 -11.73
C PRO A 30 0.03 -10.68 -11.77
N SER A 31 -1.08 -10.75 -12.51
CA SER A 31 -1.96 -11.93 -12.53
C SER A 31 -1.25 -13.20 -13.01
N ASP A 32 -0.24 -13.07 -13.90
CA ASP A 32 0.58 -14.18 -14.38
C ASP A 32 1.51 -14.77 -13.31
N LYS A 33 1.60 -14.13 -12.14
CA LYS A 33 2.43 -14.55 -10.99
C LYS A 33 1.61 -15.02 -9.80
N TRP A 34 0.28 -15.12 -9.90
CA TRP A 34 -0.54 -15.53 -8.76
C TRP A 34 -0.35 -17.01 -8.41
N ASP A 35 -0.32 -17.89 -9.40
CA ASP A 35 -0.14 -19.33 -9.18
C ASP A 35 1.29 -19.71 -8.76
N ASN A 36 2.27 -18.88 -9.12
CA ASN A 36 3.68 -19.09 -8.78
C ASN A 36 4.37 -17.75 -8.48
N PRO A 37 4.16 -17.20 -7.27
CA PRO A 37 4.72 -15.92 -6.89
C PRO A 37 6.23 -16.03 -6.73
N ILE A 38 6.95 -14.98 -7.15
CA ILE A 38 8.40 -14.91 -6.97
C ILE A 38 8.69 -14.72 -5.48
N VAL A 39 9.50 -15.61 -4.90
CA VAL A 39 9.95 -15.48 -3.52
C VAL A 39 10.95 -14.31 -3.42
N SER A 40 10.63 -13.34 -2.57
CA SER A 40 11.52 -12.23 -2.28
C SER A 40 12.77 -12.70 -1.53
N THR A 41 13.93 -12.13 -1.87
CA THR A 41 15.17 -12.29 -1.08
C THR A 41 15.26 -11.32 0.09
N ASN A 42 14.41 -10.28 0.11
CA ASN A 42 14.32 -9.33 1.21
C ASN A 42 13.38 -9.87 2.30
N PRO A 43 13.86 -10.10 3.54
CA PRO A 43 13.04 -10.65 4.62
C PRO A 43 11.93 -9.72 5.10
N ALA A 44 12.01 -8.42 4.78
CA ALA A 44 10.95 -7.46 5.08
C ALA A 44 9.78 -7.52 4.08
N VAL A 45 9.87 -8.37 3.05
CA VAL A 45 8.84 -8.52 2.01
C VAL A 45 8.34 -9.95 2.03
N THR A 46 7.04 -10.10 2.26
CA THR A 46 6.36 -11.38 2.28
C THR A 46 5.27 -11.41 1.22
N ILE A 47 4.95 -12.61 0.72
CA ILE A 47 3.76 -12.83 -0.10
C ILE A 47 2.61 -13.08 0.87
N GLN A 48 1.56 -12.28 0.75
CA GLN A 48 0.34 -12.43 1.54
C GLN A 48 -0.83 -12.74 0.61
N GLU A 49 -1.52 -13.85 0.88
CA GLU A 49 -2.82 -14.10 0.29
C GLU A 49 -3.85 -13.15 0.92
N SER A 50 -4.55 -12.40 0.07
CA SER A 50 -5.59 -11.48 0.50
C SER A 50 -6.95 -12.06 0.12
N PRO A 51 -7.81 -12.42 1.09
CA PRO A 51 -9.16 -12.87 0.78
C PRO A 51 -9.98 -11.73 0.17
N ALA A 52 -11.01 -12.09 -0.58
CA ALA A 52 -12.01 -11.13 -1.05
C ALA A 52 -12.59 -10.37 0.16
N THR A 53 -12.54 -9.04 0.09
CA THR A 53 -12.92 -8.14 1.18
C THR A 53 -13.73 -6.98 0.61
N ASP A 54 -14.89 -6.70 1.22
CA ASP A 54 -15.67 -5.51 0.91
C ASP A 54 -15.09 -4.30 1.63
N VAL A 55 -14.89 -3.20 0.89
CA VAL A 55 -14.28 -1.96 1.41
C VAL A 55 -15.08 -0.74 1.01
N TYR A 56 -15.11 0.26 1.89
CA TYR A 56 -15.63 1.58 1.58
C TYR A 56 -14.49 2.47 1.08
N VAL A 57 -14.64 3.04 -0.12
CA VAL A 57 -13.60 3.88 -0.73
C VAL A 57 -14.08 5.32 -0.78
N ARG A 58 -13.22 6.25 -0.32
CA ARG A 58 -13.40 7.69 -0.48
C ARG A 58 -12.18 8.27 -1.19
N PHE A 59 -12.41 8.91 -2.33
CA PHE A 59 -11.37 9.62 -3.08
C PHE A 59 -11.27 11.09 -2.64
N PHE A 60 -10.05 11.59 -2.55
CA PHE A 60 -9.77 13.02 -2.32
C PHE A 60 -8.99 13.56 -3.51
N TYR A 61 -9.46 14.64 -4.10
CA TYR A 61 -8.74 15.34 -5.17
C TYR A 61 -7.94 16.49 -4.57
N TRP A 62 -6.62 16.43 -4.67
CA TRP A 62 -5.73 17.54 -4.33
C TRP A 62 -5.12 18.10 -5.61
N HIS A 63 -5.42 19.34 -5.94
CA HIS A 63 -4.63 20.09 -6.93
C HIS A 63 -3.36 20.58 -6.25
N ARG A 64 -2.19 20.21 -6.79
CA ARG A 64 -0.92 20.83 -6.41
C ARG A 64 -0.92 22.25 -6.98
N THR A 65 -1.44 23.23 -6.25
CA THR A 65 -1.20 24.63 -6.60
C THR A 65 0.30 24.85 -6.58
N SER A 66 0.87 25.27 -7.71
CA SER A 66 2.28 25.67 -7.80
C SER A 66 2.57 26.73 -6.73
N ASN A 67 3.68 26.56 -6.01
CA ASN A 67 4.14 27.50 -4.99
C ASN A 67 4.44 28.87 -5.64
N PRO A 68 3.75 29.97 -5.28
CA PRO A 68 4.02 31.29 -5.88
C PRO A 68 5.22 32.03 -5.26
N ARG A 69 6.02 31.42 -4.37
CA ARG A 69 7.11 32.10 -3.63
C ARG A 69 8.51 31.87 -4.19
N THR A 70 8.71 32.14 -5.47
CA THR A 70 10.03 32.46 -6.01
C THR A 70 9.89 33.60 -7.01
N ARG A 71 10.12 34.83 -6.54
CA ARG A 71 10.50 35.98 -7.37
C ARG A 71 11.47 36.85 -6.59
#